data_AF-A0A2R3Z4R3-F1
#
_entry.id   AF-A0A2R3Z4R3-F1
#
_cell.length_a   1.000
_cell.length_b   1.000
_cell.length_c   1.000
_cell.angle_alpha   90.00
_cell.angle_beta   90.00
_cell.angle_gamma   90.00
#
_symmetry.space_group_name_H-M   'P 1'
#
loop_
_entity.id
_entity.type
_entity.pdbx_description
1 polymer ?
#
loop_
_entity_poly.entity_id
_entity_poly.type
_entity_poly.pdbx_seq_one_letter_code
_entity_poly.pdbx_strand_id
1 'polypeptide(L)'
;MKKALLPVLFLSLISCNFETKKISSEEVLEQETRALNWKEVDEYPAFEECQNQTELQAAKHCFETKVASEIYSFLAAQQPVVTESINDTLFIYLEITKEGRPQIDSIKVDTTVTNQLPHIKDWLKQSIDSLPKIYPASKRGIPVSTVFKMPVVVKAE
;
A
#
# COMPACT_ATOMS: atom_id res chain seq x y z
N MET A 1 -80.72 2.41 -12.00
CA MET A 1 -79.70 1.36 -11.80
C MET A 1 -78.51 1.62 -12.74
N LYS A 2 -77.33 1.85 -12.14
CA LYS A 2 -75.97 1.58 -12.64
C LYS A 2 -75.61 2.03 -14.08
N LYS A 3 -74.86 3.11 -14.19
CA LYS A 3 -73.75 3.21 -15.18
C LYS A 3 -72.53 3.77 -14.46
N ALA A 4 -71.50 2.94 -14.38
CA ALA A 4 -70.24 3.22 -13.72
C ALA A 4 -69.47 4.29 -14.51
N LEU A 5 -69.05 5.35 -13.82
CA LEU A 5 -68.05 6.30 -14.29
C LEU A 5 -66.78 6.02 -13.50
N LEU A 6 -65.83 5.40 -14.20
CA LEU A 6 -64.50 5.05 -13.75
C LEU A 6 -63.60 6.30 -13.95
N PRO A 7 -63.02 6.92 -12.91
CA PRO A 7 -61.94 7.86 -13.12
C PRO A 7 -60.63 7.07 -13.21
N VAL A 8 -60.21 6.79 -14.45
CA VAL A 8 -58.83 6.46 -14.80
C VAL A 8 -58.13 7.77 -15.12
N LEU A 9 -57.23 8.22 -14.25
CA LEU A 9 -55.96 8.84 -14.61
C LEU A 9 -55.16 9.06 -13.33
N PHE A 10 -54.39 8.06 -12.94
CA PHE A 10 -52.94 8.03 -13.12
C PHE A 10 -52.22 8.92 -12.11
N LEU A 11 -51.98 8.29 -10.96
CA LEU A 11 -50.98 8.70 -9.97
C LEU A 11 -49.61 8.90 -10.64
N SER A 12 -48.84 9.78 -10.01
CA SER A 12 -47.37 9.77 -9.93
C SER A 12 -46.59 9.99 -11.23
N LEU A 13 -46.40 11.27 -11.56
CA LEU A 13 -45.12 11.70 -12.13
C LEU A 13 -44.26 12.24 -10.99
N ILE A 14 -43.63 11.33 -10.24
CA ILE A 14 -42.45 11.67 -9.45
C ILE A 14 -41.27 11.14 -10.25
N SER A 15 -40.78 11.95 -11.20
CA SER A 15 -39.55 11.64 -11.93
C SER A 15 -38.38 11.76 -10.95
N CYS A 16 -37.83 10.62 -10.55
CA CYS A 16 -36.59 10.55 -9.81
C CYS A 16 -35.45 10.93 -10.77
N ASN A 17 -34.88 12.12 -10.58
CA ASN A 17 -33.74 12.60 -11.36
C ASN A 17 -32.46 11.96 -10.78
N PHE A 18 -32.15 10.74 -11.23
CA PHE A 18 -30.91 10.08 -10.86
C PHE A 18 -29.84 10.48 -11.87
N GLU A 19 -29.13 11.56 -11.57
CA GLU A 19 -27.89 11.91 -12.27
C GLU A 19 -26.85 10.81 -12.03
N THR A 20 -26.78 9.86 -12.95
CA THR A 20 -25.64 8.96 -13.03
C THR A 20 -24.46 9.79 -13.55
N LYS A 21 -23.62 10.26 -12.62
CA LYS A 21 -22.25 10.65 -12.96
C LYS A 21 -21.65 9.48 -13.74
N LYS A 22 -21.42 9.71 -15.04
CA LYS A 22 -20.78 8.77 -15.95
C LYS A 22 -19.31 8.68 -15.54
N ILE A 23 -19.03 7.83 -14.55
CA ILE A 23 -17.65 7.49 -14.19
C ILE A 23 -17.06 6.87 -15.46
N SER A 24 -16.03 7.51 -16.02
CA SER A 24 -15.37 6.99 -17.22
C SER A 24 -14.78 5.63 -16.86
N SER A 25 -14.83 4.67 -17.79
CA SER A 25 -14.23 3.35 -17.58
C SER A 25 -12.74 3.42 -17.25
N GLU A 26 -12.09 4.54 -17.55
CA GLU A 26 -10.67 4.81 -17.24
C GLU A 26 -10.45 5.08 -15.73
N GLU A 27 -11.35 5.80 -15.05
CA GLU A 27 -11.25 6.01 -13.59
C GLU A 27 -11.58 4.75 -12.79
N VAL A 28 -12.52 3.93 -13.29
CA VAL A 28 -12.82 2.61 -12.68
C VAL A 28 -11.63 1.66 -12.85
N LEU A 29 -10.96 1.69 -14.01
CA LEU A 29 -9.78 0.84 -14.26
C LEU A 29 -8.62 1.21 -13.32
N GLU A 30 -8.41 2.49 -13.02
CA GLU A 30 -7.38 2.93 -12.07
C GLU A 30 -7.71 2.54 -10.61
N GLN A 31 -8.99 2.58 -10.23
CA GLN A 31 -9.43 2.15 -8.90
C GLN A 31 -9.41 0.62 -8.72
N GLU A 32 -9.71 -0.16 -9.77
CA GLU A 32 -9.55 -1.61 -9.72
C GLU A 32 -8.07 -2.01 -9.69
N THR A 33 -7.17 -1.27 -10.34
CA THR A 33 -5.73 -1.59 -10.37
C THR A 33 -5.07 -1.54 -8.98
N ARG A 34 -5.55 -0.68 -8.07
CA ARG A 34 -5.01 -0.59 -6.69
C ARG A 34 -5.48 -1.73 -5.77
N ALA A 35 -6.48 -2.50 -6.20
CA ALA A 35 -7.07 -3.62 -5.45
C ALA A 35 -6.91 -4.98 -6.14
N LEU A 36 -6.06 -5.10 -7.17
CA LEU A 36 -5.78 -6.38 -7.83
C LEU A 36 -4.92 -7.29 -6.94
N ASN A 37 -5.61 -8.10 -6.13
CA ASN A 37 -5.20 -9.41 -5.65
C ASN A 37 -3.69 -9.64 -5.47
N TRP A 38 -3.21 -9.26 -4.29
CA TRP A 38 -1.89 -9.50 -3.68
C TRP A 38 -1.50 -10.99 -3.51
N LYS A 39 -2.02 -11.90 -4.34
CA LYS A 39 -1.90 -13.35 -4.18
C LYS A 39 -1.38 -14.10 -5.42
N GLU A 40 -1.03 -13.39 -6.49
CA GLU A 40 -0.77 -14.00 -7.80
C GLU A 40 0.54 -13.51 -8.48
N VAL A 41 1.61 -13.30 -7.71
CA VAL A 41 2.95 -13.19 -8.31
C VAL A 41 3.60 -14.56 -8.33
N ASP A 42 4.27 -14.88 -9.43
CA ASP A 42 5.02 -16.13 -9.57
C ASP A 42 6.40 -15.99 -8.92
N GLU A 43 6.94 -14.77 -8.89
CA GLU A 43 8.19 -14.43 -8.22
C GLU A 43 8.02 -13.12 -7.45
N TYR A 44 8.47 -13.10 -6.18
CA TYR A 44 8.53 -11.87 -5.39
C TYR A 44 9.73 -11.01 -5.80
N PRO A 45 9.71 -9.70 -5.50
CA PRO A 45 10.90 -8.89 -5.62
C PRO A 45 12.02 -9.49 -4.79
N ALA A 46 13.24 -9.37 -5.30
CA ALA A 46 14.40 -9.97 -4.65
C ALA A 46 15.59 -9.04 -4.72
N PHE A 47 16.36 -8.99 -3.64
CA PHE A 47 17.75 -8.55 -3.70
C PHE A 47 18.61 -9.63 -4.36
N GLU A 48 19.80 -9.26 -4.83
CA GLU A 48 20.74 -10.19 -5.46
C GLU A 48 21.01 -11.43 -4.59
N GLU A 49 21.19 -11.24 -3.29
CA GLU A 49 21.39 -12.32 -2.30
C GLU A 49 20.16 -13.24 -2.10
N CYS A 50 18.96 -12.76 -2.43
CA CYS A 50 17.72 -13.51 -2.27
C CYS A 50 17.30 -14.29 -3.53
N GLN A 51 17.98 -14.12 -4.68
CA GLN A 51 17.59 -14.78 -5.94
C GLN A 51 17.74 -16.31 -5.91
N ASN A 52 18.59 -16.84 -5.04
CA ASN A 52 18.83 -18.28 -4.95
C ASN A 52 17.69 -19.05 -4.24
N GLN A 53 16.69 -18.34 -3.69
CA GLN A 53 15.54 -18.96 -3.03
C GLN A 53 14.59 -19.56 -4.07
N THR A 54 14.40 -20.88 -4.04
CA THR A 54 13.53 -21.60 -4.97
C THR A 54 12.09 -21.71 -4.49
N GLU A 55 11.86 -21.62 -3.18
CA GLU A 55 10.53 -21.63 -2.60
C GLU A 55 10.00 -20.19 -2.50
N LEU A 56 8.78 -19.96 -2.99
CA LEU A 56 8.16 -18.64 -3.03
C LEU A 56 8.06 -17.98 -1.65
N GLN A 57 7.75 -18.75 -0.61
CA GLN A 57 7.65 -18.24 0.75
C GLN A 57 9.02 -17.91 1.34
N ALA A 58 10.04 -18.73 1.09
CA ALA A 58 11.43 -18.40 1.44
C ALA A 58 11.94 -17.14 0.73
N ALA A 59 11.64 -16.98 -0.57
CA ALA A 59 12.00 -15.79 -1.34
C ALA A 59 11.36 -14.52 -0.77
N LYS A 60 10.04 -14.60 -0.49
CA LYS A 60 9.30 -13.53 0.19
C LYS A 60 9.93 -13.17 1.53
N HIS A 61 10.18 -14.17 2.37
CA HIS A 61 10.73 -13.95 3.70
C HIS A 61 12.15 -13.35 3.65
N CYS A 62 12.98 -13.79 2.71
CA CYS A 62 14.31 -13.22 2.48
C CYS A 62 14.21 -11.72 2.14
N PHE A 63 13.35 -11.37 1.18
CA PHE A 63 13.12 -9.99 0.79
C PHE A 63 12.60 -9.13 1.95
N GLU A 64 11.54 -9.56 2.64
CA GLU A 64 10.95 -8.83 3.76
C GLU A 64 11.97 -8.61 4.90
N THR A 65 12.76 -9.63 5.22
CA THR A 65 13.78 -9.56 6.27
C THR A 65 14.89 -8.59 5.89
N LYS A 66 15.35 -8.62 4.62
CA LYS A 66 16.40 -7.72 4.15
C LYS A 66 15.94 -6.27 4.15
N VAL A 67 14.75 -5.98 3.61
CA VAL A 67 14.15 -4.64 3.67
C VAL A 67 14.06 -4.15 5.12
N ALA A 68 13.52 -4.97 6.02
CA ALA A 68 13.39 -4.62 7.43
C ALA A 68 14.76 -4.32 8.05
N SER A 69 15.76 -5.17 7.81
CA SER A 69 17.11 -5.03 8.34
C SER A 69 17.78 -3.72 7.91
N GLU A 70 17.70 -3.36 6.62
CA GLU A 70 18.28 -2.10 6.11
C GLU A 70 17.59 -0.87 6.75
N ILE A 71 16.26 -0.90 6.84
CA ILE A 71 15.49 0.20 7.42
C ILE A 71 15.78 0.37 8.91
N TYR A 72 15.77 -0.72 9.68
CA TYR A 72 16.08 -0.65 11.11
C TYR A 72 17.52 -0.21 11.36
N SER A 73 18.48 -0.67 10.54
CA SER A 73 19.88 -0.23 10.63
C SER A 73 20.02 1.27 10.36
N PHE A 74 19.32 1.78 9.33
CA PHE A 74 19.30 3.20 9.01
C PHE A 74 18.69 4.04 10.15
N LEU A 75 17.54 3.60 10.70
CA LEU A 75 16.85 4.30 11.78
C LEU A 75 17.67 4.30 13.08
N ALA A 76 18.31 3.17 13.42
CA ALA A 76 19.16 3.06 14.60
C ALA A 76 20.36 4.02 14.54
N ALA A 77 20.84 4.35 13.35
CA ALA A 77 21.93 5.32 13.15
C ALA A 77 21.50 6.78 13.41
N GLN A 78 20.20 7.10 13.42
CA GLN A 78 19.73 8.49 13.58
C GLN A 78 19.82 9.02 15.02
N GLN A 79 19.93 8.12 16.02
CA GLN A 79 20.02 8.45 17.46
C GLN A 79 19.09 9.61 17.90
N PRO A 80 17.77 9.49 17.69
CA PRO A 80 16.86 10.57 18.00
C PRO A 80 16.73 10.78 19.51
N VAL A 81 16.56 12.03 19.93
CA VAL A 81 16.23 12.39 21.31
C VAL A 81 14.72 12.51 21.43
N VAL A 82 14.12 11.74 22.34
CA VAL A 82 12.68 11.79 22.66
C VAL A 82 12.46 12.38 24.04
N THR A 83 11.29 13.00 24.25
CA THR A 83 10.93 13.54 25.58
C THR A 83 10.15 12.54 26.43
N GLU A 84 9.52 11.57 25.78
CA GLU A 84 8.74 10.50 26.39
C GLU A 84 9.10 9.18 25.73
N SER A 85 9.04 8.09 26.51
CA SER A 85 9.27 6.75 25.96
C SER A 85 8.20 6.40 24.94
N ILE A 86 8.64 5.93 23.76
CA ILE A 86 7.76 5.50 22.67
C ILE A 86 7.89 3.98 22.54
N ASN A 87 6.76 3.29 22.44
CA ASN A 87 6.69 1.91 22.04
C ASN A 87 5.43 1.70 21.19
N ASP A 88 5.55 2.00 19.90
CA ASP A 88 4.43 1.98 18.96
C ASP A 88 4.85 1.37 17.62
N THR A 89 3.87 1.05 16.78
CA THR A 89 4.08 0.46 15.45
C THR A 89 3.48 1.36 14.38
N LEU A 90 4.32 1.84 13.47
CA LEU A 90 3.87 2.50 12.25
C LEU A 90 3.83 1.48 11.09
N PHE A 91 3.01 1.75 10.08
CA PHE A 91 2.92 0.91 8.90
C PHE A 91 3.37 1.67 7.66
N ILE A 92 4.27 1.06 6.90
CA ILE A 92 4.74 1.57 5.61
C ILE A 92 4.15 0.69 4.52
N TYR A 93 3.62 1.32 3.49
CA TYR A 93 3.22 0.66 2.25
C TYR A 93 4.34 0.93 1.25
N LEU A 94 5.22 -0.05 1.08
CA LEU A 94 6.41 0.02 0.22
C LEU A 94 6.07 -0.55 -1.15
N GLU A 95 6.02 0.29 -2.18
CA GLU A 95 5.92 -0.13 -3.57
C GLU A 95 7.30 -0.45 -4.14
N ILE A 96 7.44 -1.61 -4.75
CA ILE A 96 8.51 -1.92 -5.68
C ILE A 96 7.91 -1.83 -7.08
N THR A 97 8.37 -0.85 -7.85
CA THR A 97 7.91 -0.65 -9.23
C THR A 97 8.31 -1.80 -10.15
N LYS A 98 7.66 -1.94 -11.31
CA LYS A 98 8.05 -2.90 -12.36
C LYS A 98 9.50 -2.70 -12.87
N GLU A 99 10.10 -1.52 -12.65
CA GLU A 99 11.52 -1.24 -12.92
C GLU A 99 12.46 -1.64 -11.77
N GLY A 100 11.94 -2.19 -10.66
CA GLY A 100 12.71 -2.56 -9.48
C GLY A 100 13.10 -1.37 -8.60
N ARG A 101 12.45 -0.21 -8.75
CA ARG A 101 12.69 0.96 -7.89
C ARG A 101 11.76 0.92 -6.67
N PRO A 102 12.30 1.03 -5.44
CA PRO A 102 11.48 1.13 -4.24
C PRO A 102 10.92 2.54 -4.06
N GLN A 103 9.66 2.64 -3.63
CA GLN A 103 8.92 3.89 -3.43
C GLN A 103 7.96 3.75 -2.25
N ILE A 104 7.72 4.83 -1.52
CA ILE A 104 6.72 4.85 -0.46
C ILE A 104 5.37 5.22 -1.09
N ASP A 105 4.42 4.27 -1.08
CA ASP A 105 3.02 4.53 -1.45
C ASP A 105 2.34 5.35 -0.34
N SER A 106 2.43 4.88 0.91
CA SER A 106 1.85 5.58 2.05
C SER A 106 2.48 5.18 3.39
N ILE A 107 2.38 6.07 4.38
CA ILE A 107 2.82 5.82 5.76
C ILE A 107 1.64 6.07 6.69
N LYS A 108 1.31 5.08 7.52
CA LYS A 108 0.34 5.21 8.61
C LYS A 108 1.11 5.23 9.93
N VAL A 109 1.05 6.38 10.61
CA VAL A 109 1.76 6.63 11.86
C VAL A 109 0.86 7.46 12.77
N ASP A 110 0.87 7.15 14.06
CA ASP A 110 0.12 7.92 15.06
C ASP A 110 0.76 9.30 15.30
N THR A 111 -0.06 10.27 15.66
CA THR A 111 0.37 11.62 16.03
C THR A 111 1.39 11.64 17.16
N THR A 112 1.29 10.71 18.11
CA THR A 112 2.20 10.56 19.26
C THR A 112 3.64 10.35 18.78
N VAL A 113 3.83 9.42 17.84
CA VAL A 113 5.14 9.12 17.26
C VAL A 113 5.68 10.32 16.48
N THR A 114 4.85 10.99 15.68
CA THR A 114 5.32 12.15 14.88
C THR A 114 5.63 13.38 15.73
N ASN A 115 5.01 13.53 16.91
CA ASN A 115 5.31 14.63 17.81
C ASN A 115 6.68 14.44 18.50
N GLN A 116 7.00 13.20 18.88
CA GLN A 116 8.28 12.88 19.50
C GLN A 116 9.41 12.71 18.47
N LEU A 117 9.09 12.23 17.27
CA LEU A 117 10.03 12.00 16.17
C LEU A 117 9.55 12.75 14.91
N PRO A 118 9.67 14.08 14.86
CA PRO A 118 9.16 14.89 13.74
C PRO A 118 9.79 14.52 12.38
N HIS A 119 11.02 14.01 12.40
CA HIS A 119 11.77 13.61 11.20
C HIS A 119 11.58 12.14 10.80
N ILE A 120 10.74 11.37 11.51
CA ILE A 120 10.61 9.92 11.25
C ILE A 120 10.22 9.62 9.79
N LYS A 121 9.34 10.42 9.19
CA LYS A 121 8.91 10.23 7.80
C LYS A 121 10.07 10.47 6.82
N ASP A 122 10.92 11.45 7.10
CA ASP A 122 12.09 11.76 6.25
C ASP A 122 13.15 10.67 6.37
N TRP A 123 13.38 10.15 7.57
CA TRP A 123 14.31 9.02 7.78
C TRP A 123 13.81 7.75 7.09
N LEU A 124 12.52 7.47 7.16
CA LEU A 124 11.92 6.35 6.43
C LEU A 124 12.06 6.51 4.92
N LYS A 125 11.89 7.73 4.40
CA LYS A 125 12.11 7.99 2.97
C LYS A 125 13.57 7.76 2.58
N GLN A 126 14.51 8.30 3.36
CA GLN A 126 15.94 8.13 3.11
C GLN A 126 16.39 6.67 3.22
N SER A 127 15.84 5.90 4.16
CA SER A 127 16.16 4.48 4.28
C SER A 127 15.69 3.69 3.06
N ILE A 128 14.49 3.97 2.56
CA ILE A 128 13.97 3.37 1.32
C ILE A 128 14.80 3.78 0.10
N ASP A 129 15.18 5.06 -0.01
CA ASP A 129 16.02 5.55 -1.11
C ASP A 129 17.44 4.96 -1.09
N SER A 130 17.89 4.48 0.08
CA SER A 130 19.21 3.84 0.27
C SER A 130 19.23 2.34 0.01
N LEU A 131 18.08 1.71 -0.24
CA LEU A 131 18.01 0.28 -0.50
C LEU A 131 18.86 -0.11 -1.73
N PRO A 132 19.57 -1.25 -1.67
CA PRO A 132 20.33 -1.72 -2.82
C PRO A 132 19.39 -2.10 -3.96
N LYS A 133 19.96 -2.36 -5.14
CA LYS A 133 19.19 -2.73 -6.33
C LYS A 133 18.22 -3.90 -6.05
N ILE A 134 16.95 -3.71 -6.39
CA ILE A 134 15.89 -4.71 -6.26
C ILE A 134 15.50 -5.18 -7.66
N TYR A 135 15.34 -6.49 -7.82
CA TYR A 135 14.73 -7.08 -9.00
C TYR A 135 13.21 -7.12 -8.77
N PRO A 136 12.40 -6.64 -9.72
CA PRO A 136 10.95 -6.51 -9.54
C PRO A 136 10.28 -7.89 -9.40
N ALA A 137 9.09 -7.91 -8.82
CA ALA A 137 8.23 -9.09 -8.88
C ALA A 137 7.89 -9.44 -10.33
N SER A 138 7.62 -10.72 -10.59
CA SER A 138 7.18 -11.16 -11.90
C SER A 138 5.88 -11.97 -11.83
N LYS A 139 5.03 -11.79 -12.84
CA LYS A 139 3.82 -12.57 -13.06
C LYS A 139 3.85 -13.07 -14.49
N ARG A 140 3.93 -14.39 -14.68
CA ARG A 140 4.09 -15.08 -15.96
C ARG A 140 5.31 -14.56 -16.74
N GLY A 141 6.40 -14.28 -16.04
CA GLY A 141 7.63 -13.71 -16.59
C GLY A 141 7.56 -12.23 -16.96
N ILE A 142 6.45 -11.55 -16.65
CA ILE A 142 6.29 -10.11 -16.89
C ILE A 142 6.55 -9.36 -15.57
N PRO A 143 7.48 -8.39 -15.54
CA PRO A 143 7.71 -7.54 -14.37
C PRO A 143 6.45 -6.75 -13.99
N VAL A 144 6.10 -6.77 -12.71
CA VAL A 144 4.92 -6.07 -12.16
C VAL A 144 5.29 -5.27 -10.92
N SER A 145 4.56 -4.18 -10.67
CA SER A 145 4.68 -3.44 -9.42
C SER A 145 4.03 -4.21 -8.26
N THR A 146 4.62 -4.12 -7.07
CA THR A 146 4.10 -4.75 -5.84
C THR A 146 4.29 -3.85 -4.63
N VAL A 147 3.25 -3.68 -3.82
CA VAL A 147 3.20 -2.96 -2.55
C VAL A 147 3.19 -3.92 -1.37
N PHE A 148 4.08 -3.72 -0.42
CA PHE A 148 4.18 -4.49 0.81
C PHE A 148 3.74 -3.64 1.98
N LYS A 149 2.87 -4.18 2.83
CA LYS A 149 2.56 -3.58 4.12
C LYS A 149 3.59 -4.06 5.13
N MET A 150 4.47 -3.18 5.55
CA MET A 150 5.52 -3.46 6.52
C MET A 150 5.24 -2.75 7.85
N PRO A 151 5.12 -3.48 8.98
CA PRO A 151 5.11 -2.89 10.31
C PRO A 151 6.54 -2.50 10.72
N VAL A 152 6.71 -1.27 11.21
CA VAL A 152 7.96 -0.79 11.80
C VAL A 152 7.69 -0.46 13.26
N VAL A 153 8.32 -1.21 14.15
CA VAL A 153 8.20 -0.99 15.60
C VAL A 153 9.23 0.06 16.00
N VAL A 154 8.75 1.18 16.54
CA VAL A 154 9.59 2.28 16.99
C VAL A 154 9.66 2.23 18.52
N LYS A 155 10.87 2.03 19.03
CA LYS A 155 11.18 2.05 20.46
C LYS A 155 12.27 3.08 20.73
N ALA A 156 11.96 4.04 21.59
CA ALA A 156 12.90 5.07 22.03
C ALA A 156 12.63 5.38 23.50
N GLU A 157 13.69 5.55 24.28
CA GLU A 157 13.70 5.83 25.72
C GLU A 157 14.66 6.96 26.04
#